data_AF-A0A0C2C0L2-F1
#
_entry.id   AF-A0A0C2C0L2-F1
#
_cell.length_a   1.000
_cell.length_b   1.000
_cell.length_c   1.000
_cell.angle_alpha   90.00
_cell.angle_beta   90.00
_cell.angle_gamma   90.00
#
_symmetry.space_group_name_H-M   'P 1'
#
loop_
_entity.id
_entity.type
_entity.pdbx_description
1 polymer ?
#
loop_
_entity_poly.entity_id
_entity_poly.type
_entity_poly.pdbx_seq_one_letter_code
_entity_poly.pdbx_strand_id
1 'polypeptide(L)'
;QYGIVVGVYTNIYEWNEITGGAITNNIPLWYWNVYGPGTYNESPASFSDFRSFSGWSAPTAKQFGQDESLCGITLNRDIISVSTTAESVGMAKREKSNQIVVGTLGRGSTLSGKAEIKQR
;
A
#
# COMPACT_ATOMS: atom_id res chain seq x y z
N GLN A 1 -16.96 15.63 6.65
CA GLN A 1 -15.83 14.71 6.41
C GLN A 1 -16.32 13.30 6.72
N TYR A 2 -16.26 12.36 5.76
CA TYR A 2 -16.95 11.05 5.86
C TYR A 2 -16.23 9.99 6.72
N GLY A 3 -15.17 10.35 7.45
CA GLY A 3 -14.37 9.38 8.22
C GLY A 3 -13.60 8.35 7.37
N ILE A 4 -13.59 8.54 6.04
CA ILE A 4 -12.86 7.71 5.08
C ILE A 4 -11.49 8.35 4.86
N VAL A 5 -10.44 7.53 4.92
CA VAL A 5 -9.08 7.93 4.56
C VAL A 5 -8.88 7.63 3.07
N VAL A 6 -8.44 8.63 2.31
CA VAL A 6 -8.15 8.51 0.88
C VAL A 6 -6.64 8.47 0.68
N GLY A 7 -6.15 7.46 -0.03
CA GLY A 7 -4.74 7.31 -0.40
C GLY A 7 -4.50 7.55 -1.89
N VAL A 8 -3.23 7.60 -2.28
CA VAL A 8 -2.78 7.74 -3.67
C VAL A 8 -2.00 6.49 -4.09
N TYR A 9 -2.29 5.98 -5.28
CA TYR A 9 -1.49 4.96 -5.96
C TYR A 9 -0.67 5.60 -7.08
N THR A 10 0.66 5.54 -6.99
CA THR A 10 1.57 6.16 -7.96
C THR A 10 3.02 5.70 -7.76
N ASN A 11 3.90 5.97 -8.71
CA ASN A 11 5.34 6.07 -8.46
C ASN A 11 5.83 7.53 -8.64
N ILE A 12 7.12 7.80 -8.39
CA ILE A 12 7.70 9.15 -8.51
C ILE A 12 7.63 9.70 -9.94
N TYR A 13 7.80 8.85 -10.95
CA TYR A 13 7.78 9.25 -12.35
C TYR A 13 6.37 9.69 -12.75
N GLU A 14 5.38 8.82 -12.54
CA GLU A 14 3.97 9.13 -12.81
C GLU A 14 3.48 10.35 -12.03
N TRP A 15 3.88 10.45 -10.75
CA TRP A 15 3.48 11.59 -9.93
C TRP A 15 4.00 12.91 -10.51
N ASN A 16 5.26 12.94 -10.95
CA ASN A 16 5.85 14.12 -11.55
C ASN A 16 5.19 14.45 -12.90
N GLU A 17 4.95 13.47 -13.76
CA GLU A 17 4.31 13.67 -15.07
C GLU A 17 2.87 14.18 -14.94
N ILE A 18 2.09 13.62 -14.01
CA ILE A 18 0.66 13.95 -13.86
C ILE A 18 0.46 15.23 -13.06
N THR A 19 1.24 15.46 -12.02
CA THR A 19 0.98 16.53 -11.04
C THR A 19 1.96 17.69 -11.10
N GLY A 20 3.03 17.58 -11.88
CA GLY A 20 4.14 18.55 -11.86
C GLY A 20 4.99 18.48 -10.59
N GLY A 21 4.95 17.37 -9.86
CA GLY A 21 5.67 17.20 -8.60
C GLY A 21 5.03 17.93 -7.42
N ALA A 22 3.70 18.01 -7.41
CA ALA A 22 2.92 18.58 -6.31
C ALA A 22 3.32 17.97 -4.95
N ILE A 23 3.21 18.74 -3.87
CA ILE A 23 3.54 18.32 -2.51
C ILE A 23 2.27 17.81 -1.82
N THR A 24 2.39 16.66 -1.17
CA THR A 24 1.31 16.04 -0.40
C THR A 24 1.48 16.25 1.10
N ASN A 25 0.36 16.25 1.81
CA ASN A 25 0.31 16.27 3.26
C ASN A 25 -0.79 15.33 3.76
N ASN A 26 -0.48 14.47 4.73
CA ASN A 26 -1.43 13.55 5.37
C ASN A 26 -2.22 12.64 4.41
N ILE A 27 -1.56 12.16 3.35
CA ILE A 27 -2.14 11.23 2.38
C ILE A 27 -1.35 9.92 2.43
N PRO A 28 -1.97 8.75 2.68
CA PRO A 28 -1.28 7.46 2.54
C PRO A 28 -0.83 7.20 1.10
N LEU A 29 0.34 6.58 0.95
CA LEU A 29 0.89 6.21 -0.35
C LEU A 29 0.86 4.70 -0.55
N TRP A 30 0.25 4.26 -1.64
CA TRP A 30 0.45 2.93 -2.23
C TRP A 30 1.38 3.09 -3.42
N TYR A 31 2.67 2.87 -3.18
CA TYR A 31 3.69 3.03 -4.22
C TYR A 31 3.80 1.76 -5.07
N TRP A 32 4.19 1.86 -6.34
CA TRP A 32 4.48 0.67 -7.13
C TRP A 32 5.87 0.71 -7.74
N ASN A 33 6.52 -0.45 -7.73
CA ASN A 33 7.77 -0.69 -8.44
C ASN A 33 7.89 -2.18 -8.74
N VAL A 34 7.93 -2.51 -10.03
CA VAL A 34 8.06 -3.86 -10.55
C VAL A 34 9.07 -3.82 -11.69
N TYR A 35 9.77 -4.92 -11.96
CA TYR A 35 10.73 -4.99 -13.07
C TYR A 35 10.04 -5.30 -14.42
N GLY A 36 8.77 -5.69 -14.38
CA GLY A 36 7.97 -6.06 -15.55
C GLY A 36 6.77 -6.92 -15.15
N PRO A 37 6.00 -7.42 -16.13
CA PRO A 37 4.86 -8.32 -15.88
C PRO A 37 5.32 -9.74 -15.55
N GLY A 38 4.51 -10.46 -14.78
CA GLY A 38 4.71 -11.86 -14.44
C GLY A 38 5.66 -12.10 -13.27
N THR A 39 5.56 -13.31 -12.70
CA THR A 39 6.19 -13.69 -11.41
C THR A 39 7.71 -13.61 -11.40
N TYR A 40 8.36 -13.64 -12.57
CA TYR A 40 9.83 -13.54 -12.68
C TYR A 40 10.34 -12.10 -12.63
N ASN A 41 9.45 -11.12 -12.76
CA ASN A 41 9.78 -9.70 -12.82
C ASN A 41 9.27 -8.92 -11.60
N GLU A 42 9.01 -9.64 -10.51
CA GLU A 42 8.73 -9.05 -9.20
C GLU A 42 9.94 -8.26 -8.69
N SER A 43 9.69 -7.10 -8.09
CA SER A 43 10.67 -6.47 -7.21
C SER A 43 10.63 -7.10 -5.82
N PRO A 44 11.64 -6.90 -4.96
CA PRO A 44 11.59 -7.41 -3.59
C PRO A 44 10.32 -6.97 -2.86
N ALA A 45 9.67 -7.92 -2.18
CA ALA A 45 8.50 -7.71 -1.32
C ALA A 45 8.90 -7.02 0.02
N SER A 46 9.56 -5.86 -0.10
CA SER A 46 9.96 -4.97 0.99
C SER A 46 9.88 -3.51 0.53
N PHE A 47 10.02 -2.57 1.47
CA PHE A 47 10.07 -1.13 1.18
C PHE A 47 11.50 -0.58 1.00
N SER A 48 12.53 -1.43 0.90
CA SER A 48 13.94 -0.99 0.91
C SER A 48 14.36 -0.19 -0.34
N ASP A 49 13.61 -0.35 -1.43
CA ASP A 49 13.80 0.39 -2.67
C ASP A 49 13.03 1.71 -2.72
N PHE A 50 12.19 2.00 -1.72
CA PHE A 50 11.49 3.28 -1.64
C PHE A 50 12.48 4.45 -1.51
N ARG A 51 12.15 5.55 -2.17
CA ARG A 51 12.85 6.84 -2.08
C ARG A 51 11.80 7.90 -1.85
N SER A 52 12.00 8.74 -0.84
CA SER A 52 11.04 9.80 -0.48
C SER A 52 10.81 10.78 -1.62
N PHE A 53 9.55 11.15 -1.87
CA PHE A 53 9.16 12.14 -2.86
C PHE A 53 7.88 12.86 -2.44
N SER A 54 7.71 14.11 -2.88
CA SER A 54 6.43 14.86 -2.81
C SER A 54 5.71 14.83 -1.46
N GLY A 55 6.45 14.87 -0.35
CA GLY A 55 5.91 14.87 1.01
C GLY A 55 5.81 13.49 1.67
N TRP A 56 5.95 12.40 0.92
CA TRP A 56 6.00 11.05 1.47
C TRP A 56 7.42 10.67 1.91
N SER A 57 7.58 10.38 3.20
CA SER A 57 8.80 9.81 3.77
C SER A 57 8.76 8.29 3.90
N ALA A 58 7.57 7.69 3.91
CA ALA A 58 7.36 6.25 3.92
C ALA A 58 6.02 5.89 3.23
N PRO A 59 5.95 4.77 2.51
CA PRO A 59 4.70 4.27 1.93
C PRO A 59 3.91 3.47 2.97
N THR A 60 2.60 3.37 2.75
CA THR A 60 1.70 2.50 3.51
C THR A 60 1.52 1.14 2.83
N ALA A 61 1.63 1.10 1.50
CA ALA A 61 1.57 -0.12 0.71
C ALA A 61 2.55 -0.06 -0.46
N LYS A 62 2.96 -1.23 -0.97
CA LYS A 62 3.74 -1.37 -2.19
C LYS A 62 3.20 -2.47 -3.08
N GLN A 63 2.97 -2.17 -4.36
CA GLN A 63 2.83 -3.20 -5.40
C GLN A 63 4.22 -3.61 -5.89
N PHE A 64 4.55 -4.89 -5.70
CA PHE A 64 5.86 -5.46 -6.07
C PHE A 64 5.78 -6.48 -7.21
N GLY A 65 4.57 -6.94 -7.56
CA GLY A 65 4.29 -7.81 -8.69
C GLY A 65 3.08 -7.34 -9.49
N GLN A 66 3.09 -7.51 -10.81
CA GLN A 66 1.96 -7.13 -11.68
C GLN A 66 1.71 -8.19 -12.76
N ASP A 67 0.44 -8.29 -13.18
CA ASP A 67 0.02 -9.16 -14.30
C ASP A 67 0.52 -10.62 -14.12
N GLU A 68 0.28 -11.16 -12.92
CA GLU A 68 0.70 -12.50 -12.56
C GLU A 68 -0.45 -13.47 -12.65
N SER A 69 -0.23 -14.63 -13.28
CA SER A 69 -1.22 -15.71 -13.35
C SER A 69 -0.97 -16.73 -12.25
N LEU A 70 -1.87 -16.77 -11.26
CA LEU A 70 -1.84 -17.74 -10.18
C LEU A 70 -3.19 -18.44 -10.10
N CYS A 71 -3.17 -19.77 -10.12
CA CYS A 71 -4.38 -20.61 -10.08
C CYS A 71 -5.43 -20.25 -11.16
N GLY A 72 -5.01 -19.74 -12.32
CA GLY A 72 -5.90 -19.34 -13.41
C GLY A 72 -6.50 -17.94 -13.28
N ILE A 73 -6.04 -17.13 -12.32
CA ILE A 73 -6.47 -15.75 -12.10
C ILE A 73 -5.29 -14.81 -12.31
N THR A 74 -5.51 -13.72 -13.05
CA THR A 74 -4.54 -12.63 -13.17
C THR A 74 -4.66 -11.68 -11.99
N LEU A 75 -3.56 -11.42 -11.29
CA LEU A 75 -3.51 -10.57 -10.11
C LEU A 75 -2.24 -9.72 -10.05
N ASN A 76 -2.28 -8.70 -9.20
CA ASN A 76 -1.09 -7.98 -8.75
C ASN A 76 -0.78 -8.40 -7.31
N ARG A 77 0.49 -8.26 -6.90
CA ARG A 77 0.94 -8.62 -5.56
C ARG A 77 1.44 -7.40 -4.80
N ASP A 78 0.93 -7.29 -3.58
CA ASP A 78 1.15 -6.14 -2.71
C ASP A 78 1.67 -6.54 -1.33
N ILE A 79 2.41 -5.63 -0.71
CA ILE A 79 2.71 -5.64 0.72
C ILE A 79 2.13 -4.38 1.36
N ILE A 80 1.71 -4.49 2.62
CA ILE A 80 1.20 -3.37 3.41
C ILE A 80 2.04 -3.21 4.68
N SER A 81 2.26 -1.97 5.09
CA SER A 81 2.85 -1.64 6.38
C SER A 81 1.79 -1.86 7.46
N VAL A 82 1.98 -2.90 8.28
CA VAL A 82 1.10 -3.18 9.43
C VAL A 82 1.74 -2.56 10.67
N SER A 83 1.08 -1.56 11.26
CA SER A 83 1.45 -1.10 12.60
C SER A 83 1.05 -2.18 13.62
N THR A 84 2.02 -2.68 14.38
CA THR A 84 1.84 -3.68 15.46
C THR A 84 1.00 -3.17 16.66
N THR A 85 0.33 -2.03 16.52
CA THR A 85 -0.68 -1.52 17.47
C THR A 85 -2.08 -2.10 17.23
N ALA A 86 -2.30 -2.86 16.16
CA ALA A 86 -3.34 -3.87 16.20
C ALA A 86 -2.86 -4.92 17.20
N GLU A 87 -3.41 -4.90 18.41
CA GLU A 87 -3.25 -6.00 19.37
C GLU A 87 -3.30 -7.30 18.58
N SER A 88 -2.28 -8.15 18.75
CA SER A 88 -2.37 -9.52 18.28
C SER A 88 -3.66 -10.09 18.85
N VAL A 89 -4.72 -10.14 18.04
CA VAL A 89 -5.88 -10.98 18.32
C VAL A 89 -5.25 -12.36 18.30
N GLY A 90 -4.93 -12.86 19.50
CA GLY A 90 -4.31 -14.16 19.67
C GLY A 90 -5.10 -15.12 18.81
N MET A 91 -4.42 -15.94 18.00
CA MET A 91 -5.10 -16.97 17.24
C MET A 91 -5.92 -17.79 18.24
N ALA A 92 -7.22 -17.53 18.29
CA ALA A 92 -8.13 -18.33 19.09
C ALA A 92 -7.93 -19.76 18.59
N LYS A 93 -7.65 -20.68 19.53
CA LYS A 93 -7.52 -22.10 19.23
C LYS A 93 -8.66 -22.48 18.30
N ARG A 94 -8.28 -22.99 17.14
CA ARG A 94 -9.12 -23.36 16.01
C ARG A 94 -10.18 -24.37 16.47
N GLU A 95 -11.36 -23.90 16.89
CA GLU A 95 -12.55 -24.76 16.87
C GLU A 95 -13.03 -24.85 15.42
N LYS A 96 -13.37 -26.07 15.01
CA LYS A 96 -13.76 -26.42 13.63
C LYS A 96 -15.01 -25.63 13.21
N SER A 97 -14.80 -24.47 12.59
CA SER A 97 -15.82 -23.80 11.81
C SER A 97 -15.20 -23.33 10.49
N ASN A 98 -15.91 -23.57 9.40
CA ASN A 98 -15.50 -23.36 8.00
C ASN A 98 -15.33 -21.88 7.61
N GLN A 99 -14.88 -21.03 8.53
CA GLN A 99 -14.67 -19.61 8.25
C GLN A 99 -13.20 -19.37 7.90
N ILE A 100 -12.92 -19.23 6.61
CA ILE A 100 -11.67 -18.67 6.13
C ILE A 100 -11.72 -17.17 6.45
N VAL A 101 -11.00 -16.77 7.49
CA VAL A 101 -10.76 -15.35 7.78
C VAL A 101 -9.61 -14.90 6.88
N VAL A 102 -9.93 -14.16 5.82
CA VAL A 102 -8.92 -13.44 5.03
C VAL A 102 -8.64 -12.11 5.75
N GLY A 103 -7.36 -11.87 6.05
CA GLY A 103 -6.81 -10.82 6.93
C GLY A 103 -7.68 -9.61 7.24
N THR A 104 -7.84 -9.31 8.53
CA THR A 104 -8.35 -8.03 9.00
C THR A 104 -7.34 -6.93 8.67
N LEU A 105 -7.63 -6.08 7.69
CA LEU A 105 -6.93 -4.80 7.56
C LEU A 105 -7.21 -3.99 8.82
N GLY A 106 -6.20 -3.87 9.68
CA GLY A 106 -6.25 -3.01 10.85
C GLY A 106 -6.60 -1.59 10.44
N ARG A 107 -7.43 -0.93 11.25
CA ARG A 107 -7.77 0.49 11.11
C ARG A 107 -6.48 1.30 11.22
N GLY A 108 -5.87 1.62 10.06
CA GLY A 108 -4.61 2.35 9.98
C GLY A 108 -4.68 3.64 10.78
N SER A 109 -3.56 3.98 11.42
CA SER A 109 -3.40 5.24 12.16
C SER A 109 -3.91 6.40 11.32
N THR A 110 -4.94 7.10 11.82
CA THR A 110 -5.39 8.37 11.24
C THR A 110 -4.22 9.34 11.24
N LEU A 111 -3.69 9.66 10.06
CA LEU A 111 -2.76 10.78 9.88
C LEU A 111 -3.47 12.03 10.42
N SER A 112 -2.86 12.68 11.41
CA SER A 112 -3.46 13.82 12.10
C SER A 112 -3.37 15.06 11.21
N GLY A 113 -4.52 15.60 10.80
CA GLY A 113 -4.64 16.81 9.99
C GLY A 113 -5.38 16.58 8.68
N LYS A 114 -5.50 17.64 7.88
CA LYS A 114 -6.22 17.61 6.62
C LYS A 114 -5.34 16.99 5.52
N ALA A 115 -5.89 16.02 4.80
CA ALA A 115 -5.28 15.46 3.60
C ALA A 115 -5.29 16.51 2.47
N GLU A 116 -4.13 16.85 1.93
CA GLU A 116 -3.98 17.93 0.95
C GLU A 116 -2.91 17.60 -0.10
N ILE A 117 -3.13 18.07 -1.33
CA ILE A 117 -2.15 18.12 -2.42
C ILE A 117 -2.03 19.59 -2.82
N LYS A 118 -0.81 20.12 -2.87
CA LYS A 118 -0.52 21.51 -3.23
C LYS A 118 0.48 21.56 -4.37
N GLN A 119 0.20 22.42 -5.36
CA GLN A 119 1.17 22.73 -6.41
C GLN A 119 2.44 23.34 -5.80
N ARG A 120 3.57 23.10 -6.47
CA ARG A 120 4.89 23.54 -6.01
C ARG A 120 5.08 25.05 -6.19
#